data_AF-A0A816GNG1-F1
#
_entry.id   AF-A0A816GNG1-F1
#
_cell.length_a   1.000
_cell.length_b   1.000
_cell.length_c   1.000
_cell.angle_alpha   90.00
_cell.angle_beta   90.00
_cell.angle_gamma   90.00
#
_symmetry.space_group_name_H-M   'P 1'
#
loop_
_entity.id
_entity.type
_entity.pdbx_description
1 polymer ?
#
loop_
_entity_poly.entity_id
_entity_poly.type
_entity_poly.pdbx_seq_one_letter_code
_entity_poly.pdbx_strand_id
1 'polypeptide(L)'
;EAPIYPVAIKYDNRFGDAFWNSSKHDLFQYLILMMTSWAIVVDVYYLPPMTIKENENSVDFARRVKAVIAKQGGFVDLEWDGGLKRALPKEDFKQKEQRKFYEMLKTE
;
A
#
# COMPACT_ATOMS: atom_id res chain seq x y z
N GLU A 1 15.15 1.32 -22.36
CA GLU A 1 14.58 1.61 -21.02
C GLU A 1 14.86 0.45 -20.09
N ALA A 2 15.05 0.69 -18.79
CA ALA A 2 15.38 -0.36 -17.84
C ALA A 2 14.12 -1.14 -17.40
N PRO A 3 14.14 -2.48 -17.38
CA PRO A 3 13.03 -3.28 -16.88
C PRO A 3 12.87 -3.12 -15.36
N ILE A 4 11.63 -3.03 -14.89
CA ILE A 4 11.28 -2.98 -13.47
C ILE A 4 10.86 -4.38 -13.02
N TYR A 5 11.43 -4.87 -11.91
CA TYR A 5 11.08 -6.15 -11.30
C TYR A 5 10.19 -5.90 -10.08
N PRO A 6 8.87 -6.09 -10.18
CA PRO A 6 7.97 -5.84 -9.06
C PRO A 6 8.16 -6.92 -8.00
N VAL A 7 8.02 -6.54 -6.73
CA VAL A 7 8.03 -7.47 -5.60
C VAL A 7 6.84 -7.14 -4.70
N ALA A 8 6.04 -8.15 -4.39
CA ALA A 8 5.00 -8.04 -3.36
C ALA A 8 5.53 -8.59 -2.04
N ILE A 9 5.46 -7.77 -0.99
CA ILE A 9 5.92 -8.12 0.35
C ILE A 9 4.73 -7.98 1.29
N LYS A 10 4.30 -9.08 1.89
CA LYS A 10 3.15 -9.12 2.80
C LYS A 10 3.59 -9.55 4.18
N TYR A 11 3.33 -8.72 5.17
CA TYR A 11 3.57 -9.02 6.58
C TYR A 11 2.30 -9.62 7.21
N ASP A 12 2.48 -10.63 8.06
CA ASP A 12 1.41 -11.19 8.87
C ASP A 12 1.43 -10.59 10.28
N ASN A 13 0.52 -9.65 10.52
CA ASN A 13 0.43 -8.90 11.77
C ASN A 13 -0.01 -9.75 12.98
N ARG A 14 -0.42 -11.01 12.77
CA ARG A 14 -0.79 -11.92 13.87
C ARG A 14 0.43 -12.38 14.67
N PHE A 15 1.62 -12.36 14.07
CA PHE A 15 2.87 -12.78 14.71
C PHE A 15 3.66 -11.60 15.28
N GLY A 16 3.60 -10.46 14.59
CA GLY A 16 4.26 -9.21 14.96
C GLY A 16 3.97 -8.12 13.94
N ASP A 17 3.86 -6.88 14.40
CA ASP A 17 3.63 -5.74 13.51
C ASP A 17 4.95 -5.04 13.18
N ALA A 18 5.44 -5.26 11.95
CA ALA A 18 6.66 -4.63 11.44
C ALA A 18 6.44 -3.17 10.98
N PHE A 19 5.23 -2.63 11.08
CA PHE A 19 4.94 -1.26 10.68
C PHE A 19 5.23 -0.27 11.82
N TRP A 20 6.34 0.46 11.70
CA TRP A 20 6.63 1.54 12.64
C TRP A 20 5.83 2.80 12.32
N ASN A 21 4.88 3.19 13.18
CA ASN A 21 4.25 4.50 13.14
C ASN A 21 4.90 5.47 14.13
N SER A 22 5.84 6.29 13.66
CA SER A 22 6.56 7.29 14.46
C SER A 22 5.68 8.38 15.07
N SER A 23 4.44 8.56 14.60
CA SER A 23 3.49 9.50 15.20
C SER A 23 2.72 8.90 16.38
N LYS A 24 2.73 7.57 16.52
CA LYS A 24 2.07 6.84 17.62
C LYS A 24 3.04 6.25 18.63
N HIS A 25 4.22 5.81 18.17
CA HIS A 25 5.22 5.12 18.98
C HIS A 25 6.60 5.72 18.79
N ASP A 26 7.24 6.06 19.91
CA ASP A 26 8.65 6.38 19.93
C ASP A 26 9.49 5.17 19.51
N LEU A 27 10.70 5.43 19.00
CA LEU A 27 11.59 4.38 18.53
C LEU A 27 11.85 3.31 19.60
N PHE A 28 12.06 3.72 20.85
CA PHE A 28 12.31 2.77 21.95
C PHE A 28 11.10 1.87 22.24
N GLN A 29 9.89 2.43 22.24
CA GLN A 29 8.66 1.66 22.41
C GLN A 29 8.47 0.67 21.26
N TYR A 30 8.73 1.11 20.03
CA TYR A 30 8.67 0.25 18.85
C TYR A 30 9.69 -0.89 18.92
N LEU A 31 10.92 -0.62 19.36
CA LEU A 31 11.93 -1.66 19.55
C LEU A 31 11.50 -2.70 20.59
N ILE A 32 10.90 -2.28 21.71
CA ILE A 32 10.35 -3.22 22.70
C ILE A 32 9.25 -4.07 22.06
N LEU A 33 8.30 -3.45 21.35
CA LEU A 33 7.23 -4.18 20.64
C LEU A 33 7.78 -5.23 19.67
N MET A 34 8.85 -4.90 18.94
CA MET A 34 9.51 -5.83 18.04
C MET A 34 10.22 -6.96 18.77
N MET A 35 10.92 -6.66 19.88
CA MET A 35 11.63 -7.67 20.69
C MET A 35 10.68 -8.61 21.43
N THR A 36 9.46 -8.15 21.75
CA THR A 36 8.43 -8.95 22.43
C THR A 36 7.43 -9.59 21.47
N SER A 37 7.50 -9.28 20.17
CA SER A 37 6.73 -9.97 19.14
C SER A 37 7.22 -11.40 18.96
N TRP A 38 6.32 -12.32 18.64
CA TRP A 38 6.67 -13.74 18.53
C TRP A 38 7.55 -14.02 17.32
N ALA A 39 7.18 -13.48 16.15
CA ALA A 39 7.96 -13.57 14.93
C ALA A 39 7.54 -12.48 13.93
N ILE A 40 8.40 -12.18 12.96
CA ILE A 40 8.03 -11.41 11.77
C ILE A 40 7.88 -12.40 10.63
N VAL A 41 6.65 -12.69 10.24
CA VAL A 41 6.37 -13.59 9.12
C VAL A 41 6.09 -12.74 7.88
N VAL A 42 6.82 -13.02 6.80
CA VAL A 42 6.78 -12.25 5.56
C VAL A 42 6.65 -13.18 4.37
N ASP A 43 5.61 -12.98 3.57
CA ASP A 43 5.49 -13.59 2.26
C ASP A 43 6.11 -12.65 1.21
N VAL A 44 7.11 -13.14 0.48
CA VAL A 44 7.81 -12.40 -0.57
C VAL A 44 7.53 -13.04 -1.93
N TYR A 45 6.96 -12.27 -2.84
CA TYR A 45 6.64 -12.70 -4.19
C TYR A 45 7.43 -11.88 -5.21
N TYR A 46 8.33 -12.55 -5.92
CA TYR A 46 9.03 -11.98 -7.07
C TYR A 46 8.14 -12.12 -8.31
N LEU A 47 7.89 -11.00 -8.99
CA LEU A 47 7.03 -10.95 -10.17
C LEU A 47 7.86 -10.81 -11.45
N PRO A 48 7.32 -11.23 -12.61
CA PRO A 48 7.98 -11.03 -13.89
C PRO A 48 8.30 -9.56 -14.16
N PRO A 49 9.40 -9.26 -14.88
CA PRO A 49 9.77 -7.89 -15.21
C PRO A 49 8.69 -7.21 -16.06
N MET A 50 8.55 -5.91 -15.86
CA MET A 50 7.61 -5.05 -16.56
C MET A 50 8.39 -3.89 -17.20
N THR A 51 8.07 -3.61 -18.45
CA THR A 51 8.55 -2.43 -19.19
C THR A 51 7.39 -1.52 -19.54
N ILE A 52 7.66 -0.24 -19.77
CA ILE A 52 6.67 0.73 -20.27
C ILE A 52 6.21 0.27 -21.66
N LYS A 53 4.90 0.40 -21.93
CA LYS A 53 4.34 0.16 -23.27
C LYS A 53 4.37 1.45 -24.10
N GLU A 54 4.37 1.33 -25.42
CA GLU A 54 4.46 2.48 -26.34
C GLU A 54 3.37 3.55 -26.13
N ASN A 55 2.18 3.17 -25.67
CA ASN A 55 1.05 4.08 -25.41
C ASN A 55 0.80 4.33 -23.91
N GLU A 56 1.78 4.09 -23.05
CA GLU A 56 1.64 4.19 -21.59
C GLU A 56 2.46 5.34 -21.03
N ASN A 57 1.82 6.24 -20.26
CA ASN A 57 2.53 7.28 -19.52
C ASN A 57 3.22 6.69 -18.28
N SER A 58 4.26 7.34 -17.76
CA SER A 58 4.97 6.94 -16.54
C SER A 58 4.05 6.74 -15.34
N VAL A 59 3.01 7.57 -15.20
CA VAL A 59 2.00 7.43 -14.13
C VAL A 59 1.14 6.18 -14.31
N ASP A 60 0.72 5.90 -15.55
CA ASP A 60 -0.07 4.72 -15.88
C ASP A 60 0.75 3.44 -15.70
N PHE A 61 2.02 3.47 -16.07
CA PHE A 61 2.97 2.40 -15.83
C PHE A 61 3.13 2.11 -14.33
N ALA A 62 3.36 3.14 -13.52
CA ALA A 62 3.47 2.99 -12.07
C ALA A 62 2.19 2.39 -11.47
N ARG A 63 1.01 2.83 -11.93
CA ARG A 63 -0.28 2.28 -11.52
C ARG A 63 -0.44 0.83 -11.93
N ARG A 64 -0.02 0.44 -13.15
CA ARG A 64 -0.06 -0.95 -13.61
C ARG A 64 0.86 -1.85 -12.79
N VAL A 65 2.08 -1.41 -12.50
CA VAL A 65 3.03 -2.14 -11.64
C VAL A 65 2.45 -2.31 -10.24
N LYS A 66 1.90 -1.24 -9.65
CA LYS A 66 1.21 -1.28 -8.35
C LYS A 66 0.05 -2.26 -8.34
N ALA A 67 -0.80 -2.26 -9.37
CA ALA A 67 -1.95 -3.15 -9.46
C ALA A 67 -1.53 -4.64 -9.50
N VAL A 68 -0.44 -4.97 -10.19
CA VAL A 68 0.11 -6.35 -10.20
C VAL A 68 0.63 -6.75 -8.82
N ILE A 69 1.33 -5.86 -8.12
CA ILE A 69 1.79 -6.09 -6.74
C ILE A 69 0.60 -6.28 -5.80
N ALA A 70 -0.41 -5.42 -5.90
CA ALA A 70 -1.62 -5.47 -5.08
C ALA A 70 -2.38 -6.77 -5.28
N LYS A 71 -2.57 -7.18 -6.55
CA LYS A 71 -3.21 -8.44 -6.90
C LYS A 71 -2.44 -9.65 -6.34
N GLN A 72 -1.12 -9.65 -6.44
CA GLN A 72 -0.29 -10.76 -5.93
C GLN A 72 -0.31 -10.84 -4.39
N GLY A 73 -0.24 -9.71 -3.70
CA GLY A 73 -0.26 -9.65 -2.23
C GLY A 73 -1.66 -9.78 -1.61
N GLY A 74 -2.72 -9.71 -2.43
CA GLY A 74 -4.09 -9.60 -1.93
C GLY A 74 -4.36 -8.27 -1.23
N PHE A 75 -3.69 -7.20 -1.66
CA PHE A 75 -3.90 -5.85 -1.16
C PHE A 75 -5.04 -5.16 -1.90
N VAL A 76 -5.70 -4.22 -1.22
CA VAL A 76 -6.62 -3.31 -1.89
C VAL A 76 -5.81 -2.31 -2.70
N ASP A 77 -6.05 -2.25 -4.01
CA ASP A 77 -5.42 -1.24 -4.86
C ASP A 77 -6.08 0.10 -4.61
N LEU A 78 -5.38 0.97 -3.88
CA LEU A 78 -5.87 2.28 -3.46
C LEU A 78 -5.18 3.37 -4.28
N GLU A 79 -5.85 4.47 -4.59
CA GLU A 79 -5.22 5.56 -5.35
C GLU A 79 -4.23 6.39 -4.55
N TRP A 80 -4.28 6.33 -3.21
CA TRP A 80 -3.46 7.17 -2.35
C TRP A 80 -2.02 6.66 -2.15
N ASP A 81 -1.13 7.59 -1.81
CA ASP A 81 0.29 7.36 -1.55
C ASP A 81 0.59 7.07 -0.06
N GLY A 82 1.86 6.76 0.24
CA GLY A 82 2.32 6.54 1.63
C GLY A 82 2.43 7.82 2.47
N GLY A 83 2.24 9.00 1.87
CA GLY A 83 2.26 10.31 2.55
C GLY A 83 1.11 10.50 3.53
N LEU A 84 0.04 9.71 3.40
CA LEU A 84 -1.07 9.68 4.36
C LEU A 84 -0.69 9.26 5.78
N LYS A 85 0.50 8.68 5.97
CA LYS A 85 1.05 8.46 7.31
C LYS A 85 1.27 9.77 8.07
N ARG A 86 1.54 10.87 7.38
CA ARG A 86 1.95 12.17 7.97
C ARG A 86 0.89 13.26 7.83
N ALA A 87 0.05 13.19 6.80
CA ALA A 87 -0.96 14.20 6.51
C ALA A 87 -2.32 13.55 6.24
N LEU A 88 -3.38 14.26 6.59
CA LEU A 88 -4.73 13.85 6.22
C LEU A 88 -4.90 13.88 4.69
N PRO A 89 -5.81 13.06 4.13
CA PRO A 89 -6.14 13.14 2.70
C PRO A 89 -6.58 14.56 2.33
N LYS A 90 -6.22 15.00 1.12
CA LYS A 90 -6.70 16.29 0.60
C LYS A 90 -8.23 16.30 0.56
N GLU A 91 -8.82 17.47 0.79
CA GLU A 91 -10.28 17.64 0.84
C GLU A 91 -10.97 17.15 -0.46
N ASP A 92 -10.35 17.36 -1.62
CA ASP A 92 -10.90 16.90 -2.90
C ASP A 92 -11.10 15.38 -2.96
N PHE A 93 -10.18 14.59 -2.38
CA PHE A 93 -10.31 13.14 -2.34
C PHE A 93 -11.40 12.70 -1.37
N LYS A 94 -11.52 13.36 -0.21
CA LYS A 94 -12.59 13.08 0.76
C LYS A 94 -13.96 13.33 0.14
N GLN A 95 -14.12 14.46 -0.56
CA GLN A 95 -15.38 14.80 -1.24
C GLN A 95 -15.74 13.80 -2.33
N LYS A 96 -14.76 13.30 -3.11
CA LYS A 96 -15.00 12.25 -4.12
C LYS A 96 -15.53 10.96 -3.49
N GLU A 97 -14.92 10.49 -2.41
CA GLU A 97 -15.37 9.27 -1.72
C GLU A 97 -16.75 9.46 -1.05
N GLN A 98 -17.00 10.63 -0.45
CA GLN A 98 -18.32 10.97 0.11
C GLN A 98 -19.42 10.95 -0.95
N ARG A 99 -19.14 11.44 -2.17
CA ARG A 99 -20.09 11.39 -3.29
C ARG A 99 -20.40 9.96 -3.72
N LYS A 100 -19.37 9.12 -3.90
CA LYS A 100 -19.56 7.70 -4.22
C LYS A 100 -20.41 6.98 -3.19
N PHE A 101 -20.14 7.23 -1.91
CA PHE A 101 -20.91 6.64 -0.81
C PHE A 101 -22.37 7.13 -0.81
N TYR A 102 -22.59 8.43 -1.04
CA TYR A 102 -23.93 9.00 -1.18
C TYR A 102 -24.71 8.40 -2.36
N GLU A 103 -24.06 8.16 -3.50
CA GLU A 103 -24.66 7.48 -4.66
C GLU A 103 -25.01 6.02 -4.36
N MET A 104 -24.16 5.32 -3.62
CA MET A 104 -24.43 3.94 -3.17
C MET A 104 -25.68 3.89 -2.27
N LEU A 105 -25.78 4.81 -1.28
CA LEU A 105 -26.93 4.90 -0.38
C LEU A 105 -28.25 5.28 -1.07
N LYS A 106 -28.19 6.03 -2.17
CA LYS A 106 -29.39 6.39 -2.95
C LYS A 106 -29.94 5.26 -3.80
N THR A 107 -29.11 4.27 -4.07
CA THR A 107 -29.46 3.13 -4.93
C THR A 107 -30.10 1.99 -4.13
N GLU A 108 -29.96 2.04 -2.79
CA GLU A 108 -30.70 1.22 -1.82
C GLU A 108 -32.08 1.82 -1.50
#